data_AF-A0A133UJW6-F1
#
_entry.id   AF-A0A133UJW6-F1
#
_cell.length_a   1.000
_cell.length_b   1.000
_cell.length_c   1.000
_cell.angle_alpha   90.00
_cell.angle_beta   90.00
_cell.angle_gamma   90.00
#
_symmetry.space_group_name_H-M   'P 1'
#
loop_
_entity.id
_entity.type
_entity.pdbx_description
1 polymer ?
#
loop_
_entity_poly.entity_id
_entity_poly.type
_entity_poly.pdbx_seq_one_letter_code
_entity_poly.pdbx_strand_id
1 'polypeptide(L)'
;MSGLILPTSGLGRAVAKNEKENKSTPFALVIGSDPLTAYISATPIATDEEEVKHAGGLREESVPITKCTTNDLFVPANSEIVIEGEILPETWLPEGPFGEFTGYRVAPRDFRRALKVNSIMYRDNPILTVSSLGVPVDDTDIVQASSFSIILKEELKSKGIPITDVHMPPELASTTIVVGVEDLYGNIAFQIGYIVSSHPAFANYGCHVIVVESDVNVFDLDEVFHALATRCHPERGITAIKTPTSTLIPYLNRREKEWGYGVKTIFDCTWPREWSKVEKPVYVSFSNNEIYPEGIQEKVIENWEDYGYEKT
;
A
#
# COMPACT_ATOMS: atom_id res chain seq x y z
N MET A 1 -18.50 15.45 14.32
CA MET A 1 -17.43 14.44 14.25
C MET A 1 -16.11 15.14 13.92
N SER A 2 -14.97 14.45 14.03
CA SER A 2 -13.64 14.92 13.63
C SER A 2 -12.87 13.76 13.02
N GLY A 3 -11.90 14.06 12.14
CA GLY A 3 -11.10 13.04 11.48
C GLY A 3 -9.89 13.65 10.78
N LEU A 4 -8.91 12.80 10.44
CA LEU A 4 -7.74 13.21 9.68
C LEU A 4 -8.13 13.56 8.23
N ILE A 5 -7.68 14.74 7.77
CA ILE A 5 -7.81 15.15 6.37
C ILE A 5 -6.42 15.46 5.86
N LEU A 6 -5.88 14.60 4.99
CA LEU A 6 -4.55 14.78 4.41
C LEU A 6 -4.58 15.91 3.37
N PRO A 7 -3.76 16.97 3.49
CA PRO A 7 -3.79 18.11 2.57
C PRO A 7 -3.58 17.75 1.08
N THR A 8 -2.89 16.65 0.81
CA THR A 8 -2.57 16.17 -0.54
C THR A 8 -3.66 15.27 -1.15
N SER A 9 -4.63 14.80 -0.35
CA SER A 9 -5.78 14.01 -0.83
C SER A 9 -6.77 14.87 -1.61
N GLY A 10 -7.66 14.24 -2.39
CA GLY A 10 -8.75 14.94 -3.09
C GLY A 10 -9.61 15.78 -2.14
N LEU A 11 -10.04 15.18 -1.02
CA LEU A 11 -10.78 15.89 0.04
C LEU A 11 -9.98 17.05 0.65
N GLY A 12 -8.70 16.82 0.96
CA GLY A 12 -7.85 17.86 1.55
C GLY A 12 -7.65 19.07 0.64
N ARG A 13 -7.52 18.85 -0.67
CA ARG A 13 -7.44 19.94 -1.65
C ARG A 13 -8.75 20.72 -1.74
N ALA A 14 -9.90 20.04 -1.69
CA ALA A 14 -11.22 20.69 -1.69
C ALA A 14 -11.43 21.53 -0.41
N VAL A 15 -11.05 21.01 0.76
CA VAL A 15 -11.08 21.74 2.03
C VAL A 15 -10.17 22.97 1.98
N ALA A 16 -8.90 22.79 1.59
CA ALA A 16 -7.95 23.89 1.51
C ALA A 16 -8.36 24.99 0.51
N LYS A 17 -9.07 24.63 -0.57
CA LYS A 17 -9.64 25.60 -1.52
C LYS A 17 -10.75 26.44 -0.87
N ASN A 18 -11.72 25.81 -0.22
CA ASN A 18 -12.86 26.51 0.37
C ASN A 18 -12.46 27.34 1.59
N GLU A 19 -11.48 26.88 2.37
CA GLU A 19 -10.97 27.61 3.54
C GLU A 19 -10.36 28.97 3.21
N LYS A 20 -9.73 29.12 2.03
CA LYS A 20 -9.21 30.42 1.57
C LYS A 20 -10.30 31.48 1.45
N GLU A 21 -11.55 31.06 1.29
CA GLU A 21 -12.73 31.91 1.19
C GLU A 21 -13.60 31.85 2.46
N ASN A 22 -13.10 31.21 3.53
CA ASN A 22 -13.84 30.93 4.76
C ASN A 22 -15.19 30.23 4.51
N LYS A 23 -15.22 29.31 3.53
CA LYS A 23 -16.39 28.51 3.18
C LYS A 23 -16.25 27.10 3.74
N SER A 24 -17.38 26.52 4.13
CA SER A 24 -17.44 25.11 4.48
C SER A 24 -17.30 24.22 3.24
N THR A 25 -16.87 22.97 3.45
CA THR A 25 -16.76 21.97 2.38
C THR A 25 -17.84 20.91 2.58
N PRO A 26 -18.78 20.73 1.64
CA PRO A 26 -19.78 19.67 1.77
C PRO A 26 -19.10 18.30 1.76
N PHE A 27 -19.60 17.36 2.55
CA PHE A 27 -19.14 15.97 2.56
C PHE A 27 -20.32 15.00 2.61
N ALA A 28 -20.08 13.79 2.13
CA ALA A 28 -20.89 12.62 2.37
C ALA A 28 -19.96 11.46 2.74
N LEU A 29 -20.18 10.86 3.90
CA LEU A 29 -19.45 9.67 4.36
C LEU A 29 -20.35 8.45 4.16
N VAL A 30 -19.88 7.50 3.38
CA VAL A 30 -20.56 6.23 3.11
C VAL A 30 -19.96 5.15 4.01
N ILE A 31 -20.83 4.37 4.64
CA ILE A 31 -20.47 3.21 5.47
C ILE A 31 -21.29 2.03 4.94
N GLY A 32 -20.63 0.90 4.70
CA GLY A 32 -21.25 -0.28 4.07
C GLY A 32 -21.67 -0.05 2.62
N SER A 33 -20.71 0.28 1.74
CA SER A 33 -20.91 0.17 0.28
C SER A 33 -20.62 -1.26 -0.19
N ASP A 34 -20.80 -1.54 -1.49
CA ASP A 34 -20.31 -2.81 -2.05
C ASP A 34 -18.77 -2.91 -1.94
N PRO A 35 -18.22 -4.13 -1.84
CA PRO A 35 -16.79 -4.33 -1.59
C PRO A 35 -15.86 -3.69 -2.63
N LEU A 36 -16.25 -3.64 -3.91
CA LEU A 36 -15.41 -3.04 -4.96
C LEU A 36 -15.36 -1.52 -4.84
N THR A 37 -16.50 -0.87 -4.55
CA THR A 37 -16.53 0.56 -4.27
C THR A 37 -15.68 0.90 -3.05
N ALA A 38 -15.78 0.11 -1.96
CA ALA A 38 -14.96 0.30 -0.76
C ALA A 38 -13.45 0.13 -1.06
N TYR A 39 -13.08 -0.95 -1.75
CA TYR A 39 -11.70 -1.24 -2.17
C TYR A 39 -11.11 -0.09 -3.01
N ILE A 40 -11.87 0.39 -3.99
CA ILE A 40 -11.44 1.47 -4.89
C ILE A 40 -11.30 2.81 -4.16
N SER A 41 -12.17 3.09 -3.18
CA SER A 41 -12.06 4.31 -2.36
C SER A 41 -10.77 4.39 -1.52
N ALA A 42 -10.13 3.25 -1.27
CA ALA A 42 -8.86 3.15 -0.55
C ALA A 42 -7.64 2.92 -1.49
N THR A 43 -7.87 2.86 -2.80
CA THR A 43 -6.82 2.75 -3.82
C THR A 43 -6.29 4.14 -4.19
N PRO A 44 -4.96 4.35 -4.34
CA PRO A 44 -4.39 5.67 -4.63
C PRO A 44 -4.54 6.03 -6.12
N ILE A 45 -5.78 6.31 -6.52
CA ILE A 45 -6.15 6.79 -7.85
C ILE A 45 -5.75 8.27 -7.99
N ALA A 46 -5.46 8.71 -9.22
CA ALA A 46 -5.13 10.10 -9.49
C ALA A 46 -6.28 11.05 -9.12
N THR A 47 -5.96 12.21 -8.53
CA THR A 47 -6.96 13.12 -7.95
C THR A 47 -7.88 13.80 -8.96
N ASP A 48 -7.57 13.72 -10.25
CA ASP A 48 -8.36 14.22 -11.37
C ASP A 48 -9.23 13.14 -12.03
N GLU A 49 -9.15 11.90 -11.56
CA GLU A 49 -10.00 10.78 -11.97
C GLU A 49 -11.14 10.57 -10.96
N GLU A 50 -12.24 9.96 -11.42
CA GLU A 50 -13.39 9.66 -10.57
C GLU A 50 -13.35 8.19 -10.16
N GLU A 51 -13.13 7.92 -8.87
CA GLU A 51 -12.96 6.57 -8.32
C GLU A 51 -14.16 5.66 -8.65
N VAL A 52 -15.38 6.20 -8.66
CA VAL A 52 -16.61 5.46 -9.01
C VAL A 52 -16.56 4.87 -10.44
N LYS A 53 -15.85 5.51 -11.38
CA LYS A 53 -15.66 5.00 -12.74
C LYS A 53 -14.70 3.82 -12.77
N HIS A 54 -13.66 3.82 -11.92
CA HIS A 54 -12.74 2.68 -11.79
C HIS A 54 -13.44 1.48 -11.15
N ALA A 55 -14.25 1.72 -10.11
CA ALA A 55 -15.09 0.69 -9.52
C ALA A 55 -16.03 0.09 -10.57
N GLY A 56 -16.64 0.94 -11.41
CA GLY A 56 -17.47 0.51 -12.53
C GLY A 56 -16.73 -0.28 -13.60
N GLY A 57 -15.51 0.13 -13.95
CA GLY A 57 -14.65 -0.55 -14.91
C GLY A 57 -14.25 -1.96 -14.44
N LEU A 58 -13.86 -2.10 -13.17
CA LEU A 58 -13.47 -3.40 -12.59
C LEU A 58 -14.63 -4.40 -12.51
N ARG A 59 -15.85 -3.93 -12.27
CA ARG A 59 -17.05 -4.78 -12.23
C ARG A 59 -17.76 -4.95 -13.58
N GLU A 60 -17.22 -4.33 -14.63
CA GLU A 60 -17.80 -4.29 -15.98
C GLU A 60 -19.23 -3.70 -16.05
N GLU A 61 -19.62 -2.89 -15.06
CA GLU A 61 -20.96 -2.32 -14.91
C GLU A 61 -20.88 -0.99 -14.15
N SER A 62 -21.67 0.02 -14.52
CA SER A 62 -21.69 1.30 -13.79
C SER A 62 -22.15 1.12 -12.33
N VAL A 63 -21.48 1.78 -11.38
CA VAL A 63 -21.92 1.82 -9.98
C VAL A 63 -23.20 2.66 -9.88
N PRO A 64 -24.33 2.12 -9.40
CA PRO A 64 -25.54 2.90 -9.20
C PRO A 64 -25.30 3.98 -8.15
N ILE A 65 -25.56 5.24 -8.50
CA ILE A 65 -25.42 6.38 -7.59
C ILE A 65 -26.75 7.12 -7.41
N THR A 66 -26.90 7.76 -6.24
CA THR A 66 -28.04 8.63 -5.92
C THR A 66 -27.54 9.94 -5.34
N LYS A 67 -28.33 11.01 -5.52
CA LYS A 67 -28.00 12.33 -5.00
C LYS A 67 -28.21 12.36 -3.48
N CYS A 68 -27.31 13.04 -2.77
CA CYS A 68 -27.50 13.43 -1.37
C CYS A 68 -28.75 14.30 -1.17
N THR A 69 -29.28 14.29 0.04
CA THR A 69 -30.51 15.01 0.43
C THR A 69 -30.26 16.46 0.82
N THR A 70 -29.08 16.75 1.39
CA THR A 70 -28.72 18.07 1.96
C THR A 70 -27.63 18.80 1.18
N ASN A 71 -27.04 18.16 0.17
CA ASN A 71 -26.01 18.75 -0.68
C ASN A 71 -26.04 18.15 -2.11
N ASP A 72 -25.18 18.67 -3.00
CA ASP A 72 -25.13 18.28 -4.41
C ASP A 72 -24.18 17.10 -4.72
N LEU A 73 -23.71 16.38 -3.70
CA LEU A 73 -22.88 15.19 -3.88
C LEU A 73 -23.73 13.97 -4.27
N PHE A 74 -23.06 12.95 -4.79
CA PHE A 74 -23.64 11.66 -5.13
C PHE A 74 -22.94 10.57 -4.34
N VAL A 75 -23.71 9.57 -3.92
CA VAL A 75 -23.24 8.41 -3.15
C VAL A 75 -23.74 7.12 -3.80
N PRO A 76 -23.09 5.96 -3.58
CA PRO A 76 -23.59 4.67 -4.05
C PRO A 76 -25.01 4.42 -3.53
N ALA A 77 -25.94 4.08 -4.43
CA ALA A 77 -27.36 3.92 -4.10
C ALA A 77 -27.61 2.70 -3.18
N ASN A 78 -26.67 1.77 -3.11
CA ASN A 78 -26.69 0.58 -2.28
C ASN A 78 -26.01 0.76 -0.90
N SER A 79 -25.60 1.97 -0.53
CA SER A 79 -24.96 2.25 0.77
C SER A 79 -25.84 1.85 1.96
N GLU A 80 -25.26 1.23 2.98
CA GLU A 80 -25.94 0.87 4.23
C GLU A 80 -26.26 2.10 5.08
N ILE A 81 -25.28 2.99 5.25
CA ILE A 81 -25.40 4.24 6.02
C ILE A 81 -24.69 5.37 5.25
N VAL A 82 -25.32 6.53 5.17
CA VAL A 82 -24.75 7.75 4.59
C VAL A 82 -24.89 8.89 5.60
N ILE A 83 -23.77 9.53 5.92
CA ILE A 83 -23.71 10.71 6.78
C ILE A 83 -23.37 11.92 5.92
N GLU A 84 -24.29 12.87 5.82
CA GLU A 84 -24.11 14.09 5.04
C GLU A 84 -23.83 15.28 5.96
N GLY A 85 -23.03 16.22 5.49
CA GLY A 85 -22.71 17.40 6.27
C GLY A 85 -21.76 18.37 5.61
N GLU A 86 -21.09 19.14 6.46
CA GLU A 86 -20.09 20.12 6.05
C GLU A 86 -18.87 20.11 6.99
N ILE A 87 -17.68 20.20 6.39
CA ILE A 87 -16.43 20.43 7.10
C ILE A 87 -16.34 21.93 7.36
N LEU A 88 -16.30 22.32 8.64
CA LEU A 88 -16.34 23.71 9.04
C LEU A 88 -14.95 24.35 8.95
N PRO A 89 -14.82 25.56 8.36
CA PRO A 89 -13.58 26.31 8.41
C PRO A 89 -13.32 26.74 9.85
N GLU A 90 -12.04 26.84 10.23
CA GLU A 90 -11.57 27.37 11.51
C GLU A 90 -12.16 26.71 12.78
N THR A 91 -12.85 25.57 12.64
CA THR A 91 -13.48 24.87 13.76
C THR A 91 -12.83 23.52 13.95
N TRP A 92 -12.27 23.28 15.14
CA TRP A 92 -11.53 22.06 15.45
C TRP A 92 -12.12 21.32 16.64
N LEU A 93 -12.05 20.00 16.60
CA LEU A 93 -12.46 19.10 17.67
C LEU A 93 -11.34 18.11 17.98
N PRO A 94 -11.23 17.63 19.22
CA PRO A 94 -10.27 16.60 19.57
C PRO A 94 -10.55 15.30 18.78
N GLU A 95 -9.48 14.61 18.39
CA GLU A 95 -9.51 13.36 17.64
C GLU A 95 -8.37 12.45 18.15
N GLY A 96 -8.57 11.13 18.07
CA GLY A 96 -7.61 10.15 18.55
C GLY A 96 -7.51 10.05 20.10
N PRO A 97 -6.47 9.38 20.61
CA PRO A 97 -5.47 8.65 19.81
C PRO A 97 -6.10 7.40 19.16
N PHE A 98 -5.51 6.92 18.06
CA PHE A 98 -6.01 5.80 17.26
C PHE A 98 -4.94 4.71 17.08
N GLY A 99 -5.35 3.45 16.90
CA GLY A 99 -4.44 2.37 16.53
C GLY A 99 -4.17 2.44 15.03
N GLU A 100 -2.92 2.67 14.64
CA GLU A 100 -2.58 2.91 13.24
C GLU A 100 -2.17 1.63 12.52
N PHE A 101 -2.14 1.69 11.18
CA PHE A 101 -1.72 0.60 10.27
C PHE A 101 -0.36 -0.03 10.60
N THR A 102 0.48 0.64 11.39
CA THR A 102 1.78 0.10 11.80
C THR A 102 1.71 -0.90 12.95
N GLY A 103 0.52 -1.12 13.53
CA GLY A 103 0.36 -1.90 14.77
C GLY A 103 0.54 -1.11 16.04
N TYR A 104 0.74 0.21 15.95
CA TYR A 104 1.04 1.06 17.10
C TYR A 104 0.11 2.27 17.19
N ARG A 105 -0.07 2.75 18.42
CA ARG A 105 -0.66 4.06 18.70
C ARG A 105 0.45 5.09 18.79
N VAL A 106 0.68 5.83 17.70
CA VAL A 106 1.89 6.66 17.51
C VAL A 106 1.70 8.15 17.79
N ALA A 107 0.47 8.65 17.71
CA ALA A 107 0.12 10.05 17.93
C ALA A 107 -0.76 10.20 19.18
N PRO A 108 -0.55 11.26 19.98
CA PRO A 108 -1.49 11.63 21.04
C PRO A 108 -2.80 12.15 20.43
N ARG A 109 -3.80 12.37 21.29
CA ARG A 109 -5.00 13.12 20.91
C ARG A 109 -4.59 14.53 20.46
N ASP A 110 -5.13 14.95 19.32
CA ASP A 110 -4.86 16.26 18.72
C ASP A 110 -6.14 16.85 18.13
N PHE A 111 -6.10 18.12 17.70
CA PHE A 111 -7.23 18.82 17.11
C PHE A 111 -7.27 18.62 15.59
N ARG A 112 -8.42 18.16 15.10
CA ARG A 112 -8.70 17.99 13.67
C ARG A 112 -9.93 18.80 13.27
N ARG A 113 -10.15 18.94 11.96
CA ARG A 113 -11.32 19.69 11.43
C ARG A 113 -12.62 19.09 11.95
N ALA A 114 -13.53 19.98 12.35
CA ALA A 114 -14.86 19.62 12.76
C ALA A 114 -15.73 19.36 11.52
N LEU A 115 -16.35 18.19 11.49
CA LEU A 115 -17.35 17.78 10.52
C LEU A 115 -18.71 17.90 11.19
N LYS A 116 -19.51 18.86 10.74
CA LYS A 116 -20.90 19.06 11.19
C LYS A 116 -21.81 18.15 10.37
N VAL A 117 -22.54 17.28 11.06
CA VAL A 117 -23.50 16.36 10.45
C VAL A 117 -24.84 17.08 10.31
N ASN A 118 -25.40 17.06 9.10
CA ASN A 118 -26.70 17.64 8.78
C ASN A 118 -27.78 16.56 8.64
N SER A 119 -27.43 15.37 8.12
CA SER A 119 -28.36 14.26 7.91
C SER A 119 -27.65 12.93 8.05
N ILE A 120 -28.38 11.91 8.51
CA ILE A 120 -27.97 10.51 8.49
C ILE A 120 -29.09 9.72 7.84
N MET A 121 -28.77 9.03 6.75
CA MET A 121 -29.67 8.14 6.03
C MET A 121 -29.16 6.71 6.15
N TYR A 122 -30.04 5.74 6.17
CA TYR A 122 -29.67 4.34 6.31
C TYR A 122 -30.75 3.43 5.74
N ARG A 123 -30.36 2.21 5.35
CA ARG A 123 -31.29 1.14 4.93
C ARG A 123 -32.03 0.57 6.13
N ASP A 124 -33.15 -0.11 5.90
CA ASP A 124 -33.77 -0.93 6.95
C ASP A 124 -32.79 -2.00 7.43
N ASN A 125 -32.59 -2.10 8.75
CA ASN A 125 -31.61 -2.98 9.40
C ASN A 125 -30.17 -2.76 8.91
N PRO A 126 -29.59 -1.56 9.11
CA PRO A 126 -28.34 -1.20 8.47
C PRO A 126 -27.15 -1.96 9.05
N ILE A 127 -26.18 -2.28 8.21
CA ILE A 127 -24.92 -2.92 8.58
C ILE A 127 -23.84 -1.85 8.76
N LEU A 128 -23.34 -1.71 9.99
CA LEU A 128 -22.19 -0.88 10.31
C LEU A 128 -20.90 -1.66 10.05
N THR A 129 -20.21 -1.36 8.94
CA THR A 129 -18.87 -1.89 8.67
C THR A 129 -17.82 -1.17 9.49
N VAL A 130 -16.90 -1.91 10.11
CA VAL A 130 -15.83 -1.37 10.95
C VAL A 130 -14.51 -2.05 10.59
N SER A 131 -13.47 -1.26 10.36
CA SER A 131 -12.10 -1.73 10.36
C SER A 131 -11.53 -1.67 11.77
N SER A 132 -11.01 -2.80 12.25
CA SER A 132 -10.34 -2.88 13.55
C SER A 132 -8.82 -2.84 13.35
N LEU A 133 -8.31 -1.67 12.96
CA LEU A 133 -6.88 -1.49 12.70
C LEU A 133 -6.02 -1.86 13.91
N GLY A 134 -4.86 -2.42 13.62
CA GLY A 134 -3.93 -2.85 14.66
C GLY A 134 -2.67 -3.48 14.09
N VAL A 135 -2.16 -4.49 14.81
CA VAL A 135 -1.04 -5.29 14.30
C VAL A 135 -1.53 -6.02 13.05
N PRO A 136 -0.82 -5.90 11.91
CA PRO A 136 -1.22 -6.60 10.68
C PRO A 136 -1.50 -8.10 10.91
N VAL A 137 -2.40 -8.71 10.17
CA VAL A 137 -3.01 -8.22 8.93
C VAL A 137 -4.46 -7.76 9.13
N ASP A 138 -4.77 -6.52 8.75
CA ASP A 138 -6.13 -6.00 8.66
C ASP A 138 -6.55 -5.64 7.21
N ASP A 139 -7.76 -5.10 7.04
CA ASP A 139 -8.31 -4.74 5.72
C ASP A 139 -7.50 -3.64 5.01
N THR A 140 -6.88 -2.72 5.77
CA THR A 140 -5.99 -1.70 5.23
C THR A 140 -4.75 -2.33 4.62
N ASP A 141 -4.17 -3.33 5.29
CA ASP A 141 -2.98 -4.04 4.81
C ASP A 141 -3.28 -4.82 3.53
N ILE A 142 -4.43 -5.52 3.47
CA ILE A 142 -4.83 -6.29 2.28
C ILE A 142 -5.09 -5.38 1.07
N VAL A 143 -5.81 -4.27 1.27
CA VAL A 143 -6.09 -3.31 0.19
C VAL A 143 -4.79 -2.70 -0.31
N GLN A 144 -3.88 -2.30 0.58
CA GLN A 144 -2.59 -1.75 0.16
C GLN A 144 -1.73 -2.82 -0.53
N ALA A 145 -1.60 -4.01 0.04
CA ALA A 145 -0.81 -5.10 -0.52
C ALA A 145 -1.18 -5.44 -1.97
N SER A 146 -2.47 -5.40 -2.30
CA SER A 146 -2.96 -5.64 -3.66
C SER A 146 -2.86 -4.40 -4.54
N SER A 147 -3.48 -3.30 -4.15
CA SER A 147 -3.60 -2.11 -5.01
C SER A 147 -2.27 -1.38 -5.22
N PHE A 148 -1.47 -1.18 -4.17
CA PHE A 148 -0.20 -0.47 -4.26
C PHE A 148 0.83 -1.29 -5.04
N SER A 149 0.86 -2.61 -4.88
CA SER A 149 1.74 -3.48 -5.65
C SER A 149 1.49 -3.36 -7.16
N ILE A 150 0.23 -3.39 -7.58
CA ILE A 150 -0.14 -3.26 -9.00
C ILE A 150 0.22 -1.87 -9.54
N ILE A 151 -0.07 -0.81 -8.79
CA ILE A 151 0.23 0.57 -9.21
C ILE A 151 1.73 0.76 -9.40
N LEU A 152 2.56 0.28 -8.46
CA LEU A 152 4.00 0.37 -8.61
C LEU A 152 4.53 -0.50 -9.75
N LYS A 153 3.97 -1.70 -9.93
CA LYS A 153 4.32 -2.60 -11.03
C LYS A 153 4.11 -1.92 -12.38
N GLU A 154 2.94 -1.33 -12.60
CA GLU A 154 2.63 -0.64 -13.85
C GLU A 154 3.44 0.66 -14.02
N GLU A 155 3.69 1.41 -12.95
CA GLU A 155 4.59 2.57 -12.97
C GLU A 155 6.02 2.19 -13.42
N LEU A 156 6.60 1.14 -12.83
CA LEU A 156 7.95 0.66 -13.18
C LEU A 156 8.00 0.13 -14.62
N LYS A 157 6.99 -0.65 -15.06
CA LYS A 157 6.88 -1.12 -16.44
C LYS A 157 6.75 0.04 -17.44
N SER A 158 5.94 1.06 -17.13
CA SER A 158 5.75 2.22 -18.02
C SER A 158 7.07 2.98 -18.27
N LYS A 159 8.01 2.90 -17.32
CA LYS A 159 9.35 3.47 -17.39
C LYS A 159 10.38 2.53 -18.03
N GLY A 160 9.96 1.37 -18.51
CA GLY A 160 10.85 0.37 -19.14
C GLY A 160 11.77 -0.33 -18.16
N ILE A 161 11.47 -0.32 -16.86
CA ILE A 161 12.24 -1.06 -15.86
C ILE A 161 11.92 -2.55 -16.02
N PRO A 162 12.93 -3.44 -16.17
CA PRO A 162 12.72 -4.86 -16.41
C PRO A 162 12.40 -5.58 -15.10
N ILE A 163 11.20 -5.36 -14.59
CA ILE A 163 10.71 -6.03 -13.38
C ILE A 163 10.01 -7.36 -13.72
N THR A 164 10.09 -8.33 -12.81
CA THR A 164 9.27 -9.55 -12.86
C THR A 164 7.93 -9.32 -12.15
N ASP A 165 8.01 -8.90 -10.88
CA ASP A 165 6.84 -8.58 -10.09
C ASP A 165 7.15 -7.59 -8.95
N VAL A 166 6.09 -7.08 -8.31
CA VAL A 166 6.16 -6.20 -7.16
C VAL A 166 5.20 -6.75 -6.10
N HIS A 167 5.67 -6.80 -4.86
CA HIS A 167 4.83 -7.16 -3.73
C HIS A 167 5.07 -6.21 -2.56
N MET A 168 3.98 -5.85 -1.88
CA MET A 168 3.99 -5.07 -0.66
C MET A 168 3.36 -5.95 0.42
N PRO A 169 4.16 -6.73 1.17
CA PRO A 169 3.65 -7.78 2.05
C PRO A 169 2.73 -7.19 3.13
N PRO A 170 1.48 -7.70 3.27
CA PRO A 170 0.52 -7.16 4.23
C PRO A 170 1.02 -7.31 5.67
N GLU A 171 1.77 -8.37 5.98
CA GLU A 171 2.36 -8.63 7.30
C GLU A 171 3.35 -7.54 7.74
N LEU A 172 3.85 -6.72 6.80
CA LEU A 172 4.84 -5.67 7.03
C LEU A 172 4.23 -4.26 7.03
N ALA A 173 2.93 -4.14 7.31
CA ALA A 173 2.25 -2.87 7.60
C ALA A 173 2.48 -1.78 6.53
N SER A 174 2.49 -2.15 5.25
CA SER A 174 2.74 -1.18 4.17
C SER A 174 4.07 -0.40 4.28
N THR A 175 5.04 -0.93 5.05
CA THR A 175 6.36 -0.31 5.26
C THR A 175 7.44 -0.90 4.37
N THR A 176 7.19 -2.05 3.74
CA THR A 176 8.18 -2.77 2.93
C THR A 176 7.62 -3.06 1.56
N ILE A 177 8.41 -2.77 0.53
CA ILE A 177 8.12 -3.07 -0.87
C ILE A 177 9.22 -4.01 -1.36
N VAL A 178 8.83 -5.11 -1.98
CA VAL A 178 9.71 -6.07 -2.63
C VAL A 178 9.54 -5.93 -4.14
N VAL A 179 10.63 -5.77 -4.88
CA VAL A 179 10.62 -5.67 -6.34
C VAL A 179 11.55 -6.74 -6.91
N GLY A 180 10.99 -7.63 -7.71
CA GLY A 180 11.73 -8.61 -8.49
C GLY A 180 12.19 -8.00 -9.80
N VAL A 181 13.43 -8.26 -10.19
CA VAL A 181 14.04 -7.68 -11.40
C VAL A 181 14.77 -8.72 -12.24
N GLU A 182 14.80 -8.47 -13.55
CA GLU A 182 15.70 -9.19 -14.45
C GLU A 182 17.12 -8.62 -14.36
N ASP A 183 18.12 -9.51 -14.46
CA ASP A 183 19.53 -9.13 -14.46
C ASP A 183 19.97 -8.51 -15.81
N LEU A 184 19.52 -7.28 -16.06
CA LEU A 184 19.75 -6.57 -17.33
C LEU A 184 20.84 -5.49 -17.22
N TYR A 185 20.85 -4.68 -16.15
CA TYR A 185 21.82 -3.60 -15.95
C TYR A 185 22.07 -3.30 -14.46
N GLY A 186 23.26 -2.79 -14.15
CA GLY A 186 23.64 -2.42 -12.78
C GLY A 186 22.96 -1.15 -12.28
N ASN A 187 22.88 -0.99 -10.95
CA ASN A 187 22.19 0.12 -10.25
C ASN A 187 20.66 0.16 -10.45
N ILE A 188 20.04 -0.92 -10.91
CA ILE A 188 18.59 -1.02 -11.02
C ILE A 188 17.90 -0.79 -9.67
N ALA A 189 18.47 -1.28 -8.57
CA ALA A 189 17.92 -1.08 -7.23
C ALA A 189 17.89 0.40 -6.82
N PHE A 190 18.94 1.16 -7.13
CA PHE A 190 18.98 2.61 -6.92
C PHE A 190 17.89 3.32 -7.73
N GLN A 191 17.75 2.98 -9.02
CA GLN A 191 16.75 3.60 -9.88
C GLN A 191 15.33 3.35 -9.37
N ILE A 192 15.02 2.10 -9.00
CA ILE A 192 13.73 1.74 -8.40
C ILE A 192 13.50 2.52 -7.10
N GLY A 193 14.49 2.56 -6.21
CA GLY A 193 14.37 3.28 -4.96
C GLY A 193 14.10 4.79 -5.12
N TYR A 194 14.71 5.45 -6.11
CA TYR A 194 14.39 6.84 -6.44
C TYR A 194 12.98 7.01 -7.02
N ILE A 195 12.55 6.11 -7.91
CA ILE A 195 11.19 6.12 -8.46
C ILE A 195 10.17 6.01 -7.31
N VAL A 196 10.32 4.99 -6.45
CA VAL A 196 9.47 4.79 -5.27
C VAL A 196 9.50 6.01 -4.34
N SER A 197 10.68 6.57 -4.06
CA SER A 197 10.81 7.73 -3.17
C SER A 197 10.14 9.01 -3.71
N SER A 198 10.08 9.16 -5.04
CA SER A 198 9.50 10.34 -5.68
C SER A 198 8.00 10.20 -5.99
N HIS A 199 7.46 8.99 -5.92
CA HIS A 199 6.08 8.72 -6.32
C HIS A 199 5.09 9.17 -5.24
N PRO A 200 4.03 9.95 -5.57
CA PRO A 200 3.09 10.49 -4.59
C PRO A 200 2.41 9.45 -3.70
N ALA A 201 2.06 8.29 -4.26
CA ALA A 201 1.45 7.19 -3.50
C ALA A 201 2.44 6.49 -2.54
N PHE A 202 3.74 6.51 -2.83
CA PHE A 202 4.75 5.76 -2.07
C PHE A 202 5.69 6.65 -1.24
N ALA A 203 5.59 7.97 -1.39
CA ALA A 203 6.39 8.90 -0.60
C ALA A 203 6.13 8.73 0.91
N ASN A 204 4.89 8.47 1.31
CA ASN A 204 4.53 8.31 2.73
C ASN A 204 4.60 6.87 3.26
N TYR A 205 4.83 5.88 2.40
CA TYR A 205 4.80 4.44 2.73
C TYR A 205 6.05 3.74 2.22
N GLY A 206 6.18 2.42 2.39
CA GLY A 206 7.27 1.63 1.79
C GLY A 206 8.67 2.10 2.23
N CYS A 207 8.86 2.38 3.52
CA CYS A 207 10.14 2.80 4.10
C CYS A 207 11.32 1.88 3.75
N HIS A 208 11.07 0.61 3.44
CA HIS A 208 12.07 -0.35 2.98
C HIS A 208 11.73 -0.79 1.56
N VAL A 209 12.72 -0.75 0.66
CA VAL A 209 12.61 -1.25 -0.70
C VAL A 209 13.64 -2.36 -0.87
N ILE A 210 13.19 -3.60 -0.99
CA ILE A 210 14.02 -4.77 -1.20
C ILE A 210 13.97 -5.11 -2.68
N VAL A 211 15.13 -5.19 -3.32
CA VAL A 211 15.24 -5.53 -4.75
C VAL A 211 15.93 -6.87 -4.88
N VAL A 212 15.24 -7.84 -5.48
CA VAL A 212 15.69 -9.24 -5.63
C VAL A 212 15.75 -9.63 -7.11
N GLU A 213 16.61 -10.56 -7.48
CA GLU A 213 16.65 -11.11 -8.84
C GLU A 213 15.43 -12.02 -9.12
N SER A 214 15.21 -12.33 -10.40
CA SER A 214 14.03 -13.05 -10.91
C SER A 214 13.90 -14.50 -10.42
N ASP A 215 14.92 -15.04 -9.76
CA ASP A 215 14.91 -16.36 -9.13
C ASP A 215 14.27 -16.38 -7.73
N VAL A 216 13.93 -15.21 -7.17
CA VAL A 216 13.29 -15.07 -5.86
C VAL A 216 11.81 -14.75 -6.05
N ASN A 217 10.93 -15.56 -5.45
CA ASN A 217 9.51 -15.27 -5.43
C ASN A 217 9.20 -14.10 -4.48
N VAL A 218 8.81 -12.94 -5.01
CA VAL A 218 8.52 -11.75 -4.19
C VAL A 218 7.33 -11.91 -3.25
N PHE A 219 6.46 -12.91 -3.48
CA PHE A 219 5.32 -13.23 -2.62
C PHE A 219 5.67 -14.19 -1.48
N ASP A 220 6.88 -14.75 -1.46
CA ASP A 220 7.38 -15.62 -0.40
C ASP A 220 8.39 -14.85 0.47
N LEU A 221 7.96 -14.47 1.68
CA LEU A 221 8.80 -13.72 2.61
C LEU A 221 10.04 -14.50 3.07
N ASP A 222 9.99 -15.82 3.12
CA ASP A 222 11.14 -16.63 3.52
C ASP A 222 12.22 -16.57 2.43
N GLU A 223 11.83 -16.67 1.15
CA GLU A 223 12.77 -16.49 0.03
C GLU A 223 13.32 -15.05 -0.03
N VAL A 224 12.47 -14.04 0.18
CA VAL A 224 12.89 -12.63 0.18
C VAL A 224 13.88 -12.35 1.31
N PHE A 225 13.60 -12.81 2.54
CA PHE A 225 14.53 -12.60 3.65
C PHE A 225 15.79 -13.44 3.52
N HIS A 226 15.72 -14.64 2.93
CA HIS A 226 16.91 -15.40 2.58
C HIS A 226 17.78 -14.63 1.58
N ALA A 227 17.20 -14.05 0.53
CA ALA A 227 17.93 -13.20 -0.43
C ALA A 227 18.52 -11.95 0.25
N LEU A 228 17.75 -11.28 1.10
CA LEU A 228 18.24 -10.14 1.88
C LEU A 228 19.46 -10.53 2.74
N ALA A 229 19.39 -11.64 3.47
CA ALA A 229 20.45 -12.08 4.37
C ALA A 229 21.72 -12.57 3.65
N THR A 230 21.57 -13.14 2.45
CA THR A 230 22.68 -13.82 1.74
C THR A 230 23.26 -13.02 0.58
N ARG A 231 22.51 -12.08 0.02
CA ARG A 231 22.90 -11.31 -1.18
C ARG A 231 23.09 -9.83 -0.89
N CYS A 232 22.35 -9.25 0.05
CA CYS A 232 22.49 -7.82 0.36
C CYS A 232 23.81 -7.55 1.08
N HIS A 233 24.77 -6.95 0.38
CA HIS A 233 26.05 -6.63 0.98
C HIS A 233 25.89 -5.54 2.06
N PRO A 234 26.39 -5.73 3.30
CA PRO A 234 26.13 -4.80 4.42
C PRO A 234 26.56 -3.35 4.19
N GLU A 235 27.66 -3.13 3.46
CA GLU A 235 28.15 -1.78 3.14
C GLU A 235 27.57 -1.19 1.85
N ARG A 236 27.63 -1.91 0.72
CA ARG A 236 27.28 -1.38 -0.61
C ARG A 236 25.87 -1.72 -1.09
N GLY A 237 25.22 -2.71 -0.49
CA GLY A 237 23.85 -3.11 -0.83
C GLY A 237 22.78 -2.29 -0.11
N ILE A 238 23.16 -1.40 0.80
CA ILE A 238 22.22 -0.62 1.61
C ILE A 238 22.36 0.86 1.27
N THR A 239 21.27 1.48 0.83
CA THR A 239 21.22 2.92 0.56
C THR A 239 20.11 3.58 1.34
N ALA A 240 20.45 4.61 2.11
CA ALA A 240 19.49 5.46 2.80
C ALA A 240 19.22 6.75 2.01
N ILE A 241 17.95 7.00 1.67
CA ILE A 241 17.51 8.22 1.00
C ILE A 241 16.61 9.02 1.94
N LYS A 242 16.96 10.27 2.20
CA LYS A 242 16.11 11.20 2.95
C LYS A 242 14.91 11.61 2.10
N THR A 243 13.71 11.35 2.60
CA THR A 243 12.44 11.56 1.87
C THR A 243 11.35 12.04 2.84
N PRO A 244 10.28 12.71 2.36
CA PRO A 244 9.03 12.75 3.10
C PRO A 244 8.61 11.34 3.55
N THR A 245 7.90 11.24 4.67
CA THR A 245 7.34 9.96 5.13
C THR A 245 6.13 10.21 6.01
N SER A 246 5.31 9.18 6.24
CA SER A 246 4.20 9.28 7.17
C SER A 246 4.70 9.54 8.60
N THR A 247 4.12 10.53 9.28
CA THR A 247 4.41 10.80 10.69
C THR A 247 3.91 9.69 11.62
N LEU A 248 3.16 8.73 11.07
CA LEU A 248 2.66 7.54 11.76
C LEU A 248 3.71 6.41 11.86
N ILE A 249 4.88 6.56 11.23
CA ILE A 249 5.96 5.59 11.37
C ILE A 249 6.53 5.64 12.81
N PRO A 250 6.56 4.51 13.54
CA PRO A 250 6.76 4.50 14.99
C PRO A 250 8.18 4.90 15.42
N TYR A 251 9.20 4.55 14.63
CA TYR A 251 10.61 4.79 14.97
C TYR A 251 11.09 6.22 14.71
N LEU A 252 10.26 7.08 14.11
CA LEU A 252 10.64 8.47 13.86
C LEU A 252 10.80 9.24 15.16
N ASN A 253 11.88 10.03 15.24
CA ASN A 253 12.09 10.95 16.35
C ASN A 253 11.18 12.19 16.24
N ARG A 254 11.17 13.02 17.29
CA ARG A 254 10.32 14.22 17.35
C ARG A 254 10.51 15.16 16.15
N ARG A 255 11.77 15.43 15.77
CA ARG A 255 12.11 16.36 14.69
C ARG A 255 11.64 15.82 13.34
N GLU A 256 11.80 14.53 13.10
CA GLU A 256 11.31 13.85 11.91
C GLU A 256 9.79 13.96 11.79
N LYS A 257 9.07 13.72 12.87
CA LYS A 257 7.60 13.89 12.92
C LYS A 257 7.16 15.34 12.71
N GLU A 258 7.81 16.30 13.36
CA GLU A 258 7.51 17.74 13.23
C GLU A 258 7.69 18.24 11.79
N TRP A 259 8.72 17.76 11.09
CA TRP A 259 9.06 18.20 9.74
C TRP A 259 8.57 17.26 8.62
N GLY A 260 7.92 16.14 8.97
CA GLY A 260 7.35 15.19 8.02
C GLY A 260 8.37 14.51 7.11
N TYR A 261 9.59 14.24 7.60
CA TYR A 261 10.62 13.53 6.85
C TYR A 261 11.15 12.33 7.62
N GLY A 262 11.69 11.37 6.88
CA GLY A 262 12.42 10.23 7.42
C GLY A 262 13.45 9.73 6.42
N VAL A 263 13.67 8.42 6.44
CA VAL A 263 14.59 7.73 5.54
C VAL A 263 13.84 6.57 4.90
N LYS A 264 14.01 6.43 3.58
CA LYS A 264 13.69 5.21 2.85
C LYS A 264 15.00 4.45 2.61
N THR A 265 15.02 3.17 2.94
CA THR A 265 16.19 2.31 2.81
C THR A 265 15.99 1.36 1.65
N ILE A 266 16.95 1.33 0.73
CA ILE A 266 17.01 0.40 -0.39
C ILE A 266 17.97 -0.73 0.00
N PHE A 267 17.51 -1.96 -0.15
CA PHE A 267 18.29 -3.18 0.01
C PHE A 267 18.45 -3.83 -1.37
N ASP A 268 19.61 -3.66 -1.97
CA ASP A 268 19.99 -4.32 -3.22
C ASP A 268 20.48 -5.73 -2.91
N CYS A 269 19.67 -6.72 -3.30
CA CYS A 269 19.94 -8.15 -3.14
C CYS A 269 20.29 -8.80 -4.51
N THR A 270 20.64 -7.99 -5.52
CA THR A 270 21.09 -8.47 -6.83
C THR A 270 22.54 -8.92 -6.78
N TRP A 271 22.94 -9.85 -7.67
CA TRP A 271 24.35 -10.24 -7.74
C TRP A 271 25.18 -9.13 -8.37
N PRO A 272 26.48 -9.00 -8.00
CA PRO A 272 27.37 -8.07 -8.67
C PRO A 272 27.38 -8.29 -10.20
N ARG A 273 27.18 -7.22 -10.96
CA ARG A 273 26.98 -7.32 -12.43
C ARG A 273 28.22 -7.81 -13.16
N GLU A 274 29.41 -7.58 -12.59
CA GLU A 274 30.67 -8.07 -13.11
C GLU A 274 30.85 -9.59 -12.95
N TRP A 275 30.06 -10.25 -12.11
CA TRP A 275 30.11 -11.71 -11.96
C TRP A 275 29.53 -12.39 -13.18
N SER A 276 30.34 -13.25 -13.79
CA SER A 276 29.87 -14.20 -14.80
C SER A 276 28.92 -15.22 -14.19
N LYS A 277 28.20 -15.96 -15.06
CA LYS A 277 27.30 -17.04 -14.61
C LYS A 277 27.97 -18.09 -13.73
N VAL A 278 29.26 -18.33 -13.92
CA VAL A 278 30.04 -19.33 -13.15
C VAL A 278 30.46 -18.78 -11.78
N GLU A 279 30.56 -17.46 -11.64
CA GLU A 279 30.89 -16.79 -10.38
C GLU A 279 29.66 -16.59 -9.50
N LYS A 280 28.47 -16.46 -10.09
CA LYS A 280 27.21 -16.41 -9.34
C LYS A 280 26.99 -17.75 -8.60
N PRO A 281 26.77 -17.72 -7.27
CA PRO A 281 26.45 -18.93 -6.51
C PRO A 281 25.19 -19.61 -7.05
N VAL A 282 25.24 -20.93 -7.20
CA VAL A 282 24.08 -21.73 -7.60
C VAL A 282 23.15 -21.91 -6.41
N TYR A 283 21.87 -21.55 -6.58
CA TYR A 283 20.86 -21.76 -5.55
C TYR A 283 20.57 -23.24 -5.37
N VAL A 284 20.80 -23.78 -4.17
CA VAL A 284 20.63 -25.22 -3.90
C VAL A 284 19.23 -25.48 -3.35
N SER A 285 18.27 -25.68 -4.25
CA SER A 285 16.88 -26.00 -3.92
C SER A 285 16.37 -27.17 -4.73
N PHE A 286 15.32 -27.83 -4.23
CA PHE A 286 14.62 -28.90 -4.97
C PHE A 286 14.06 -28.42 -6.31
N SER A 287 13.65 -27.15 -6.39
CA SER A 287 13.14 -26.50 -7.60
C SER A 287 14.22 -26.14 -8.64
N ASN A 288 15.51 -26.24 -8.30
CA ASN A 288 16.57 -25.92 -9.24
C ASN A 288 16.96 -27.13 -10.09
N ASN A 289 16.62 -27.07 -11.39
CA ASN A 289 16.93 -28.09 -12.39
C ASN A 289 18.42 -28.40 -12.58
N GLU A 290 19.33 -27.47 -12.23
CA GLU A 290 20.78 -27.71 -12.27
C GLU A 290 21.27 -28.61 -11.12
N ILE A 291 20.52 -28.66 -10.01
CA ILE A 291 20.85 -29.44 -8.82
C ILE A 291 20.06 -30.75 -8.78
N TYR A 292 18.75 -30.68 -9.01
CA TYR A 292 17.87 -31.85 -9.09
C TYR A 292 17.19 -31.85 -10.47
N PRO A 293 17.52 -32.79 -11.37
CA PRO A 293 16.89 -32.85 -12.69
C PRO A 293 15.37 -33.04 -12.62
N GLU A 294 14.62 -32.50 -13.59
CA GLU A 294 13.15 -32.56 -13.63
C GLU A 294 12.60 -33.98 -13.41
N GLY A 295 13.16 -35.00 -14.08
CA GLY A 295 12.70 -36.39 -13.90
C GLY A 295 12.92 -36.96 -12.48
N ILE A 296 13.86 -36.40 -11.70
CA ILE A 296 14.00 -36.72 -10.28
C ILE A 296 12.98 -35.96 -9.45
N GLN A 297 12.76 -34.68 -9.75
CA GLN A 297 11.75 -33.88 -9.06
C GLN A 297 10.36 -34.49 -9.23
N GLU A 298 9.95 -34.78 -10.47
CA GLU A 298 8.69 -35.44 -10.81
C GLU A 298 8.54 -36.77 -10.09
N LYS A 299 9.57 -37.63 -10.16
CA LYS A 299 9.55 -38.92 -9.47
C LYS A 299 9.37 -38.75 -7.96
N VAL A 300 10.00 -37.77 -7.33
CA VAL A 300 9.86 -37.54 -5.88
C VAL A 300 8.44 -37.06 -5.55
N ILE A 301 7.90 -36.12 -6.33
CA ILE A 301 6.55 -35.57 -6.16
C ILE A 301 5.48 -36.65 -6.37
N GLU A 302 5.62 -37.49 -7.40
CA GLU A 302 4.68 -38.57 -7.72
C GLU A 302 4.63 -39.64 -6.62
N ASN A 303 5.77 -39.97 -6.03
CA ASN A 303 5.88 -41.00 -4.98
C ASN A 303 5.80 -40.41 -3.55
N TRP A 304 5.42 -39.13 -3.38
CA TRP A 304 5.46 -38.45 -2.08
C TRP A 304 4.66 -39.16 -1.00
N GLU A 305 3.44 -39.60 -1.33
CA GLU A 305 2.57 -40.36 -0.43
C GLU A 305 3.06 -41.80 -0.22
N ASP A 306 3.66 -42.42 -1.24
CA ASP A 306 4.25 -43.76 -1.14
C ASP A 306 5.46 -43.78 -0.19
N TYR A 307 6.15 -42.63 -0.03
CA TYR A 307 7.19 -42.44 0.97
C TYR A 307 6.64 -42.20 2.39
N GLY A 308 5.32 -42.08 2.55
CA GLY A 308 4.65 -41.89 3.83
C GLY A 308 4.45 -40.41 4.24
N TYR A 309 4.58 -39.47 3.30
CA TYR A 309 4.28 -38.06 3.54
C TYR A 309 2.88 -37.68 3.08
N GLU A 310 2.24 -36.73 3.75
CA GLU A 310 0.96 -36.18 3.28
C GLU A 310 1.20 -35.15 2.17
N LYS A 311 0.33 -35.13 1.16
CA LYS A 311 0.27 -34.05 0.18
C LYS A 311 -0.34 -32.81 0.84
N THR A 312 0.48 -31.80 1.07
CA THR A 312 0.07 -30.45 1.49
C THR A 312 -0.19 -29.56 0.29
#